data_AF-A0A8T1MNV7-F1
#
_entry.id   AF-A0A8T1MNV7-F1
#
_cell.length_a   1.000
_cell.length_b   1.000
_cell.length_c   1.000
_cell.angle_alpha   90.00
_cell.angle_beta   90.00
_cell.angle_gamma   90.00
#
_symmetry.space_group_name_H-M   'P 1'
#
loop_
_entity.id
_entity.type
_entity.pdbx_description
1 polymer ?
#
loop_
_entity_poly.entity_id
_entity_poly.type
_entity_poly.pdbx_seq_one_letter_code
_entity_poly.pdbx_strand_id
1 'polypeptide(L)'
;MTYITQVLHSRPSRWAHLTTISRRLVHAESVEEHELAARKLYRTLQLGHIVKQTFDDIVMDVTTFHQPTIHELSKSEELQCYEAVFKQFRKRCFTIRQNV
;
A
#
# COMPACT_ATOMS: atom_id res chain seq x y z
N MET A 1 38.13 -16.96 8.79
CA MET A 1 37.53 -16.30 7.61
C MET A 1 36.03 -16.40 7.77
N THR A 2 35.46 -15.47 8.52
CA THR A 2 34.05 -15.52 8.95
C THR A 2 33.21 -14.90 7.85
N TYR A 3 32.41 -15.71 7.15
CA TYR A 3 31.41 -15.23 6.21
C TYR A 3 30.37 -14.46 7.03
N ILE A 4 30.52 -13.14 7.11
CA ILE A 4 29.41 -12.27 7.49
C ILE A 4 28.45 -12.37 6.31
N THR A 5 27.45 -13.22 6.44
CA THR A 5 26.24 -13.15 5.65
C THR A 5 25.75 -11.72 5.79
N GLN A 6 26.01 -10.89 4.78
CA GLN A 6 25.32 -9.62 4.63
C GLN A 6 23.85 -10.01 4.55
N VAL A 7 23.14 -9.89 5.68
CA VAL A 7 21.69 -9.89 5.69
C VAL A 7 21.33 -8.67 4.87
N LEU A 8 21.19 -8.89 3.56
CA LEU A 8 20.64 -7.94 2.60
C LEU A 8 19.39 -7.41 3.27
N HIS A 9 19.41 -6.17 3.78
CA HIS A 9 18.39 -5.64 4.68
C HIS A 9 17.00 -6.01 4.16
N SER A 10 16.44 -7.09 4.69
CA SER A 10 15.39 -7.87 4.03
C SER A 10 14.03 -7.24 4.34
N ARG A 11 13.94 -5.93 4.13
CA ARG A 11 12.69 -5.21 4.27
C ARG A 11 11.81 -5.64 3.10
N PRO A 12 10.56 -6.06 3.36
CA PRO A 12 9.64 -6.42 2.29
C PRO A 12 9.56 -5.30 1.25
N SER A 13 9.45 -5.65 -0.04
CA SER A 13 9.42 -4.70 -1.17
C SER A 13 8.44 -3.55 -0.96
N ARG A 14 7.31 -3.82 -0.29
CA ARG A 14 6.29 -2.82 0.09
C ARG A 14 6.85 -1.64 0.92
N TRP A 15 7.95 -1.84 1.65
CA TRP A 15 8.58 -0.83 2.50
C TRP A 15 9.79 -0.16 1.86
N ALA A 16 10.20 -0.57 0.66
CA ALA A 16 11.42 -0.06 0.01
C ALA A 16 11.34 1.46 -0.23
N HIS A 17 10.19 1.94 -0.70
CA HIS A 17 9.97 3.37 -0.94
C HIS A 17 10.04 4.20 0.35
N LEU A 18 9.33 3.77 1.39
CA LEU A 18 9.36 4.44 2.71
C LEU A 18 10.75 4.42 3.32
N THR A 19 11.45 3.28 3.26
CA THR A 19 12.82 3.14 3.76
C THR A 19 13.77 4.10 3.05
N THR A 20 13.62 4.24 1.74
CA THR A 20 14.44 5.17 0.95
C THR A 20 14.20 6.61 1.37
N ILE A 21 12.95 7.02 1.56
CA ILE A 21 12.62 8.39 2.00
C ILE A 21 13.12 8.63 3.43
N SER A 22 12.90 7.69 4.35
CA SER A 22 13.38 7.80 5.73
C SER A 22 14.91 7.92 5.79
N ARG A 23 15.63 7.14 4.98
CA ARG A 23 17.09 7.22 4.89
C ARG A 23 17.53 8.60 4.40
N ARG A 24 16.87 9.17 3.39
CA ARG A 24 17.15 10.54 2.90
C ARG A 24 16.88 11.61 3.94
N LEU A 25 15.86 11.42 4.78
CA LEU A 25 15.57 12.33 5.88
C LEU A 25 16.68 12.32 6.93
N VAL A 26 17.15 11.13 7.31
CA VAL A 26 18.20 10.95 8.34
C VAL A 26 19.56 11.47 7.88
N HIS A 27 19.88 11.36 6.59
CA HIS A 27 21.17 11.73 6.03
C HIS A 27 21.14 13.01 5.19
N ALA A 28 20.15 13.88 5.38
CA ALA A 28 20.10 15.16 4.67
C ALA A 28 21.26 16.07 5.10
N GLU A 29 21.97 16.67 4.14
CA GLU A 29 23.11 17.55 4.40
C GLU A 29 22.70 19.03 4.39
N SER A 30 21.47 19.34 3.98
CA SER A 30 20.90 20.70 3.98
C SER A 30 19.48 20.74 4.54
N VAL A 31 19.05 21.93 4.96
CA VAL A 31 17.69 22.19 5.45
C VAL A 31 16.67 21.91 4.36
N GLU A 32 16.95 22.31 3.12
CA GLU A 32 16.08 22.13 1.97
C GLU A 32 15.87 20.64 1.65
N GLU A 33 16.94 19.84 1.70
CA GLU A 33 16.87 18.40 1.51
C GLU A 33 16.05 17.72 2.61
N HIS A 34 16.27 18.13 3.86
CA HIS A 34 15.56 17.62 5.01
C HIS A 34 14.06 17.92 4.90
N GLU A 35 13.68 19.17 4.61
CA GLU A 35 12.27 19.58 4.44
C GLU A 35 11.59 18.86 3.27
N LEU A 36 12.30 18.67 2.16
CA LEU A 36 11.76 17.93 1.02
C LEU A 36 11.52 16.46 1.37
N ALA A 37 12.47 15.81 2.05
CA ALA A 37 12.34 14.43 2.50
C ALA A 37 11.20 14.28 3.52
N ALA A 38 11.08 15.21 4.46
CA ALA A 38 10.02 15.23 5.48
C ALA A 38 8.63 15.36 4.85
N ARG A 39 8.45 16.31 3.92
CA ARG A 39 7.18 16.50 3.19
C ARG A 39 6.81 15.27 2.36
N LYS A 40 7.79 14.64 1.70
CA LYS A 40 7.55 13.39 0.95
C LYS A 40 7.11 12.27 1.88
N LEU A 41 7.81 12.06 3.00
CA LEU A 41 7.47 11.04 3.98
C LEU A 41 6.05 11.23 4.51
N TYR A 42 5.72 12.46 4.94
CA TYR A 42 4.40 12.82 5.43
C TYR A 42 3.31 12.47 4.41
N ARG A 43 3.46 12.90 3.16
CA ARG A 43 2.48 12.63 2.10
C ARG A 43 2.30 11.13 1.83
N THR A 44 3.39 10.35 1.81
CA THR A 44 3.31 8.90 1.61
C THR A 44 2.58 8.21 2.77
N LEU A 45 2.86 8.62 4.01
CA LEU A 45 2.17 8.08 5.19
C LEU A 45 0.69 8.44 5.21
N GLN A 46 0.36 9.69 4.89
CA GLN A 46 -1.03 10.16 4.77
C GLN A 46 -1.79 9.38 3.69
N LEU A 47 -1.18 9.17 2.52
CA LEU A 47 -1.80 8.36 1.47
C LEU A 47 -2.04 6.92 1.93
N GLY A 48 -1.08 6.30 2.64
CA GLY A 48 -1.26 4.98 3.20
C GLY A 48 -2.42 4.91 4.20
N HIS A 49 -2.59 5.95 5.03
CA HIS A 49 -3.71 6.05 5.96
C HIS A 49 -5.05 6.17 5.24
N ILE A 50 -5.15 7.07 4.26
CA ILE A 50 -6.37 7.28 3.47
C ILE A 50 -6.76 5.97 2.75
N VAL A 51 -5.81 5.28 2.12
CA VAL A 51 -6.07 3.99 1.45
C VAL A 51 -6.63 2.97 2.44
N LYS A 52 -6.03 2.85 3.63
CA LYS A 52 -6.51 1.94 4.68
C LYS A 52 -7.95 2.30 5.10
N GLN A 53 -8.20 3.57 5.41
CA GLN A 53 -9.53 4.04 5.82
C GLN A 53 -10.57 3.78 4.73
N THR A 54 -10.27 4.09 3.46
CA THR A 54 -11.21 3.82 2.36
C THR A 54 -11.54 2.32 2.23
N PHE A 55 -10.56 1.43 2.43
CA PHE A 55 -10.83 -0.01 2.46
C PHE A 55 -11.72 -0.39 3.65
N ASP A 56 -11.41 0.12 4.85
CA ASP A 56 -12.19 -0.14 6.06
C ASP A 56 -13.65 0.34 5.87
N ASP A 57 -13.86 1.52 5.28
CA ASP A 57 -15.19 2.09 4.99
C ASP A 57 -15.96 1.25 3.96
N ILE A 58 -15.32 0.84 2.87
CA ILE A 58 -15.95 -0.01 1.84
C ILE A 58 -16.39 -1.35 2.45
N VAL A 59 -15.51 -1.99 3.23
CA VAL A 59 -15.82 -3.28 3.87
C VAL A 59 -16.95 -3.10 4.88
N MET A 60 -16.92 -2.04 5.68
CA MET A 60 -17.99 -1.71 6.62
C MET A 60 -19.33 -1.51 5.90
N ASP A 61 -19.39 -0.72 4.84
CA ASP A 61 -20.61 -0.48 4.06
C ASP A 61 -21.14 -1.78 3.44
N VAL A 62 -20.28 -2.57 2.78
CA VAL A 62 -20.68 -3.83 2.16
C VAL A 62 -21.23 -4.80 3.21
N THR A 63 -20.52 -4.98 4.32
CA THR A 63 -20.91 -5.93 5.37
C THR A 63 -22.13 -5.49 6.18
N THR A 64 -22.38 -4.18 6.30
CA THR A 64 -23.54 -3.64 7.03
C THR A 64 -24.80 -3.69 6.18
N PHE A 65 -24.72 -3.31 4.91
CA PHE A 65 -25.89 -3.09 4.07
C PHE A 65 -26.22 -4.25 3.12
N HIS A 66 -25.30 -5.19 2.91
CA HIS A 66 -25.50 -6.31 1.99
C HIS A 66 -25.52 -7.64 2.73
N GLN A 67 -26.54 -8.45 2.43
CA GLN A 67 -26.57 -9.83 2.90
C GLN A 67 -25.51 -10.65 2.15
N PRO A 68 -24.71 -11.48 2.86
CA PRO A 68 -23.79 -12.40 2.20
C PRO A 68 -24.56 -13.31 1.25
N THR A 69 -24.06 -13.47 0.03
CA THR A 69 -24.60 -14.47 -0.89
C THR A 69 -24.37 -15.86 -0.29
N ILE A 70 -25.44 -16.60 -0.02
CA ILE A 70 -25.38 -17.97 0.56
C ILE A 70 -24.82 -18.97 -0.48
N HIS A 71 -24.79 -18.59 -1.76
CA HIS A 71 -24.25 -19.42 -2.82
C HIS A 71 -22.72 -19.36 -2.85
N GLU A 72 -22.07 -20.51 -2.71
CA GLU A 72 -20.65 -20.66 -2.98
C GLU A 72 -20.37 -20.44 -4.47
N LEU A 73 -19.52 -19.46 -4.79
CA LEU A 73 -19.10 -19.20 -6.15
C LEU A 73 -18.05 -20.23 -6.59
N SER A 74 -18.07 -20.62 -7.87
CA SER A 74 -16.94 -21.35 -8.45
C SER A 74 -15.69 -20.46 -8.49
N LYS A 75 -14.50 -21.07 -8.59
CA LYS A 75 -13.24 -20.31 -8.70
C LYS A 75 -13.20 -19.35 -9.89
N SER A 76 -13.88 -19.70 -10.98
CA SER A 76 -14.01 -18.82 -12.15
C SER A 76 -14.87 -17.59 -11.84
N GLU A 77 -16.01 -17.78 -11.16
CA GLU A 77 -16.90 -16.69 -10.77
C GLU A 77 -16.28 -15.79 -9.70
N GLU A 78 -15.56 -16.38 -8.73
CA GLU A 78 -14.77 -15.62 -7.75
C GLU A 78 -13.76 -14.70 -8.45
N LEU A 79 -13.01 -15.23 -9.44
CA LEU A 79 -12.03 -14.45 -10.19
C LEU A 79 -12.69 -13.31 -10.97
N GLN A 80 -13.79 -13.58 -11.69
CA GLN A 80 -14.53 -12.54 -12.42
C GLN A 80 -15.07 -11.45 -11.49
N CYS A 81 -15.59 -11.85 -10.32
CA CYS A 81 -16.04 -10.92 -9.29
C CYS A 81 -14.88 -10.04 -8.80
N TYR A 82 -13.73 -10.65 -8.47
CA TYR A 82 -12.54 -9.94 -8.03
C TYR A 82 -12.05 -8.93 -9.08
N GLU A 83 -11.96 -9.34 -10.35
CA GLU A 83 -11.53 -8.46 -11.44
C GLU A 83 -12.47 -7.27 -11.63
N ALA A 84 -13.79 -7.49 -11.55
CA ALA A 84 -14.79 -6.45 -11.66
C ALA A 84 -14.68 -5.43 -10.51
N VAL A 85 -14.57 -5.91 -9.26
CA VAL A 85 -14.39 -5.06 -8.08
C VAL A 85 -13.08 -4.28 -8.18
N PHE A 86 -11.98 -4.96 -8.54
CA PHE A 86 -10.67 -4.33 -8.68
C PHE A 86 -10.66 -3.25 -9.77
N LYS A 87 -11.35 -3.48 -10.90
CA LYS A 87 -11.51 -2.49 -11.97
C LYS A 87 -12.24 -1.23 -11.49
N GLN A 88 -13.31 -1.39 -10.69
CA GLN A 88 -14.02 -0.24 -10.11
C GLN A 88 -13.16 0.48 -9.09
N PHE A 89 -12.50 -0.25 -8.19
CA PHE A 89 -11.60 0.33 -7.20
C PHE A 89 -10.47 1.13 -7.85
N ARG A 90 -9.84 0.59 -8.90
CA ARG A 90 -8.80 1.31 -9.65
C ARG A 90 -9.32 2.57 -10.32
N LYS A 91 -10.56 2.55 -10.83
CA LYS A 91 -11.19 3.70 -11.52
C LYS A 91 -11.64 4.78 -10.55
N ARG A 92 -12.10 4.42 -9.35
CA ARG A 92 -12.80 5.33 -8.42
C ARG A 92 -12.01 5.71 -7.19
N CYS A 93 -11.09 4.86 -6.74
CA CYS A 93 -10.38 5.02 -5.47
C CYS A 93 -8.89 5.26 -5.72
N PHE A 94 -8.10 4.20 -5.89
CA PHE A 94 -6.65 4.29 -5.98
C PHE A 94 -6.10 3.37 -7.06
N THR A 95 -5.10 3.85 -7.79
CA THR A 95 -4.30 2.98 -8.65
C THR A 95 -3.21 2.30 -7.81
N ILE A 96 -3.26 0.98 -7.72
CA ILE A 96 -2.16 0.21 -7.14
C ILE A 96 -1.06 0.12 -8.19
N ARG A 97 -0.05 0.98 -8.07
CA ARG A 97 1.21 0.83 -8.81
C ARG A 97 2.21 0.17 -7.87
N GLN A 98 2.71 -1.00 -8.26
CA GLN A 98 3.94 -1.49 -7.64
C GLN A 98 5.06 -0.62 -8.19
N ASN A 99 5.75 0.11 -7.31
CA ASN A 99 7.02 0.72 -7.67
C ASN A 99 8.01 -0.43 -7.78
N VAL A 100 8.28 -0.89 -9.00
CA VAL A 100 9.40 -1.80 -9.32
C VAL A 100 10.69 -1.02 -9.16
#